data_AF-A0A642ULJ4-F1
#
_entry.id   AF-A0A642ULJ4-F1
#
_cell.length_a   1.000
_cell.length_b   1.000
_cell.length_c   1.000
_cell.angle_alpha   90.00
_cell.angle_beta   90.00
_cell.angle_gamma   90.00
#
_symmetry.space_group_name_H-M   'P 1'
#
loop_
_entity.id
_entity.type
_entity.pdbx_description
1 polymer ?
#
loop_
_entity_poly.entity_id
_entity_poly.type
_entity_poly.pdbx_seq_one_letter_code
_entity_poly.pdbx_strand_id
1 'polypeptide(L)'
;MLSSTIPGATHPGRRTHMSQALPIDIDSDGDLGNYLRGLKARDHELQEIDDDIDAPLAPPSTATCPPSPFAKNVLQRLQQLKFTVDREQDLSILDLPVPKTPQELRNYVFENPPPPLPWFVVGISRSQVFEIVGLFTEWLSATSDDNLSVWIWTVFVRLDREMEANEMAVIRGLGKKAAQLLNEVDQSNPARFTLNMVVVVVAYYYGQLDLLADISPDQLDMPADEGGEKGNEIMGETFEP
;
A
#
# COMPACT_ATOMS: atom_id res chain seq x y z
N MET A 1 23.71 2.71 -43.94
CA MET A 1 23.05 1.48 -44.45
C MET A 1 24.02 0.32 -44.33
N LEU A 2 23.96 -0.43 -43.22
CA LEU A 2 24.55 -1.77 -43.12
C LEU A 2 23.62 -2.58 -42.21
N SER A 3 22.78 -3.39 -42.85
CA SER A 3 21.94 -4.41 -42.22
C SER A 3 22.83 -5.57 -41.77
N SER A 4 22.65 -6.04 -40.53
CA SER A 4 23.09 -7.37 -40.13
C SER A 4 21.97 -8.05 -39.36
N THR A 5 21.39 -9.05 -40.02
CA THR A 5 20.33 -9.94 -39.56
C THR A 5 20.96 -11.09 -38.80
N ILE A 6 20.51 -11.36 -37.57
CA ILE A 6 20.82 -12.61 -36.85
C ILE A 6 19.53 -13.44 -36.74
N PRO A 7 19.52 -14.69 -37.23
CA PRO A 7 18.36 -15.57 -37.20
C PRO A 7 18.24 -16.36 -35.88
N GLY A 8 17.01 -16.81 -35.63
CA GLY A 8 16.51 -17.32 -34.36
C GLY A 8 17.03 -18.67 -33.90
N ALA A 9 16.76 -18.95 -32.61
CA ALA A 9 16.82 -20.27 -32.03
C ALA A 9 15.56 -20.51 -31.18
N THR A 10 14.66 -21.32 -31.73
CA THR A 10 13.50 -21.91 -31.09
C THR A 10 13.96 -23.04 -30.17
N HIS A 11 13.49 -23.07 -28.92
CA HIS A 11 13.66 -24.23 -28.01
C HIS A 11 12.30 -24.72 -27.51
N PRO A 12 11.87 -25.92 -27.92
CA PRO A 12 10.70 -26.58 -27.36
C PRO A 12 11.06 -27.42 -26.12
N GLY A 13 10.20 -27.32 -25.10
CA GLY A 13 9.73 -28.42 -24.26
C GLY A 13 10.75 -29.36 -23.60
N ARG A 14 10.85 -29.28 -22.26
CA ARG A 14 11.21 -30.44 -21.44
C ARG A 14 10.31 -30.50 -20.21
N ARG A 15 9.18 -31.20 -20.36
CA ARG A 15 8.44 -31.78 -19.23
C ARG A 15 9.29 -32.91 -18.67
N THR A 16 9.86 -32.69 -17.49
CA THR A 16 10.56 -33.71 -16.73
C THR A 16 9.53 -34.69 -16.18
N HIS A 17 9.45 -35.88 -16.78
CA HIS A 17 8.83 -37.04 -16.17
C HIS A 17 9.58 -37.38 -14.87
N MET A 18 8.86 -37.54 -13.77
CA MET A 18 9.39 -38.15 -12.56
C MET A 18 9.68 -39.62 -12.84
N SER A 19 10.93 -39.94 -13.16
CA SER A 19 11.43 -41.30 -13.15
C SER A 19 11.35 -41.81 -11.71
N GLN A 20 10.55 -42.85 -11.47
CA GLN A 20 10.63 -43.67 -10.26
C GLN A 20 12.04 -44.26 -10.18
N ALA A 21 12.91 -43.59 -9.44
CA ALA A 21 14.16 -44.16 -8.99
C ALA A 21 13.81 -45.09 -7.83
N LEU A 22 13.82 -46.40 -8.07
CA LEU A 22 14.36 -47.42 -7.17
C LEU A 22 14.13 -48.81 -7.80
N PRO A 23 15.18 -49.47 -8.34
CA PRO A 23 15.15 -50.90 -8.55
C PRO A 23 15.38 -51.54 -7.18
N ILE A 24 14.30 -51.97 -6.51
CA ILE A 24 14.41 -52.80 -5.31
C ILE A 24 14.11 -54.23 -5.74
N ASP A 25 15.15 -55.01 -5.96
CA ASP A 25 15.06 -56.48 -5.96
C ASP A 25 14.80 -56.91 -4.51
N ILE A 26 13.52 -57.02 -4.14
CA ILE A 26 13.07 -57.43 -2.79
C ILE A 26 12.89 -58.95 -2.79
N ASP A 27 14.01 -59.67 -2.71
CA ASP A 27 14.05 -61.07 -2.23
C ASP A 27 14.68 -61.12 -0.82
N SER A 28 14.40 -60.11 0.00
CA SER A 28 14.82 -60.06 1.39
C SER A 28 13.62 -60.38 2.29
N ASP A 29 13.54 -61.63 2.74
CA ASP A 29 12.61 -62.17 3.76
C ASP A 29 12.90 -61.60 5.17
N GLY A 30 13.25 -60.32 5.24
CA GLY A 30 13.51 -59.59 6.47
C GLY A 30 12.37 -58.67 6.87
N ASP A 31 12.36 -58.24 8.14
CA ASP A 31 11.39 -57.32 8.74
C ASP A 31 11.08 -56.08 7.89
N LEU A 32 12.07 -55.60 7.12
CA LEU A 32 11.93 -54.46 6.22
C LEU A 32 10.99 -54.74 5.03
N GLY A 33 10.98 -55.97 4.51
CA GLY A 33 10.07 -56.41 3.45
C GLY A 33 8.62 -56.45 3.92
N ASN A 34 8.38 -56.89 5.16
CA ASN A 34 7.06 -56.87 5.79
C ASN A 34 6.60 -55.44 6.09
N TYR A 35 7.52 -54.57 6.53
CA TYR A 35 7.22 -53.16 6.75
C TYR A 35 6.84 -52.43 5.45
N LEU A 36 7.60 -52.63 4.37
CA LEU A 36 7.29 -52.03 3.06
C LEU A 36 6.00 -52.61 2.45
N ARG A 37 5.74 -53.91 2.62
CA ARG A 37 4.48 -54.55 2.19
C ARG A 37 3.28 -54.02 3.00
N GLY A 38 3.48 -53.72 4.29
CA GLY A 38 2.49 -53.07 5.15
C GLY A 38 2.22 -51.61 4.78
N LEU A 39 3.23 -50.85 4.38
CA LEU A 39 3.06 -49.49 3.85
C LEU A 39 2.27 -49.50 2.53
N LYS A 40 2.56 -50.46 1.64
CA LYS A 40 1.84 -50.59 0.36
C LYS A 40 0.37 -51.02 0.54
N ALA A 41 0.04 -51.73 1.63
CA ALA A 41 -1.34 -52.05 1.97
C ALA A 41 -2.12 -50.84 2.52
N ARG A 42 -1.44 -49.87 3.14
CA ARG A 42 -2.07 -48.65 3.70
C ARG A 42 -2.29 -47.54 2.68
N ASP A 43 -1.49 -47.52 1.60
CA ASP A 43 -1.73 -46.61 0.46
C ASP A 43 -3.08 -46.88 -0.22
N HIS A 44 -3.59 -48.12 -0.14
CA HIS A 44 -4.89 -48.48 -0.68
C HIS A 44 -6.07 -48.13 0.26
N GLU A 45 -5.80 -47.73 1.50
CA GLU A 45 -6.79 -47.35 2.52
C GLU A 45 -6.93 -45.82 2.66
N LEU A 46 -6.06 -45.04 2.00
CA LEU A 46 -6.13 -43.57 1.95
C LEU A 46 -6.80 -43.03 0.67
N GLN A 47 -7.45 -43.90 -0.11
CA GLN A 47 -8.11 -43.54 -1.38
C GLN A 47 -9.64 -43.41 -1.27
N GLU A 48 -10.16 -43.15 -0.06
CA GLU A 48 -11.57 -42.79 0.19
C GLU A 48 -11.68 -41.62 1.19
N ILE A 49 -10.85 -40.59 1.05
CA ILE A 49 -11.24 -39.27 1.54
C ILE A 49 -12.00 -38.64 0.39
N ASP A 50 -13.32 -38.59 0.51
CA ASP A 50 -14.22 -37.93 -0.44
C ASP A 50 -13.65 -36.56 -0.84
N ASP A 51 -13.38 -36.39 -2.14
CA ASP A 51 -13.07 -35.13 -2.81
C ASP A 51 -14.30 -34.17 -2.83
N ASP A 52 -15.13 -34.19 -1.79
CA ASP A 52 -16.29 -33.31 -1.59
C ASP A 52 -15.94 -32.02 -0.82
N ILE A 53 -14.70 -31.55 -0.95
CA ILE A 53 -14.28 -30.20 -0.52
C ILE A 53 -13.96 -29.36 -1.77
N ASP A 54 -14.87 -29.37 -2.73
CA ASP A 54 -14.88 -28.44 -3.87
C ASP A 54 -16.12 -27.53 -3.81
N ALA A 55 -16.64 -27.28 -2.60
CA ALA A 55 -17.42 -26.08 -2.37
C ALA A 55 -16.44 -24.91 -2.51
N PRO A 56 -16.59 -24.03 -3.52
CA PRO A 56 -15.80 -22.81 -3.58
C PRO A 56 -16.10 -22.10 -2.26
N LEU A 57 -15.10 -22.01 -1.39
CA LEU A 57 -15.18 -21.13 -0.22
C LEU A 57 -15.54 -19.78 -0.81
N ALA A 58 -16.82 -19.41 -0.72
CA ALA A 58 -17.27 -18.12 -1.17
C ALA A 58 -16.30 -17.14 -0.51
N PRO A 59 -15.57 -16.31 -1.29
CA PRO A 59 -14.63 -15.38 -0.70
C PRO A 59 -15.42 -14.68 0.41
N PRO A 60 -14.88 -14.64 1.64
CA PRO A 60 -15.62 -14.13 2.78
C PRO A 60 -16.25 -12.83 2.30
N SER A 61 -17.58 -12.72 2.36
CA SER A 61 -18.26 -11.49 2.01
C SER A 61 -17.73 -10.44 2.97
N THR A 62 -16.62 -9.81 2.61
CA THR A 62 -16.07 -8.64 3.24
C THR A 62 -17.11 -7.60 2.92
N ALA A 63 -18.10 -7.48 3.81
CA ALA A 63 -19.10 -6.44 3.78
C ALA A 63 -18.33 -5.13 3.81
N THR A 64 -18.03 -4.61 2.62
CA THR A 64 -17.28 -3.39 2.44
C THR A 64 -18.21 -2.29 2.89
N CYS A 65 -17.91 -1.73 4.07
CA CYS A 65 -18.60 -0.54 4.54
C CYS A 65 -18.44 0.53 3.46
N PRO A 66 -19.54 1.11 2.94
CA PRO A 66 -19.43 2.15 1.94
C PRO A 66 -18.65 3.34 2.50
N PRO A 67 -17.80 4.01 1.69
CA PRO A 67 -17.02 5.14 2.19
C PRO A 67 -17.94 6.28 2.64
N SER A 68 -17.58 6.90 3.77
CA SER A 68 -18.25 8.09 4.30
C SER A 68 -18.16 9.27 3.32
N PRO A 69 -19.01 10.30 3.46
CA PRO A 69 -18.90 11.52 2.64
C PRO A 69 -17.51 12.16 2.73
N PHE A 70 -16.92 12.22 3.93
CA PHE A 70 -15.55 12.66 4.13
C PHE A 70 -14.56 11.83 3.29
N ALA A 71 -14.64 10.49 3.40
CA ALA A 71 -13.75 9.61 2.67
C ALA A 71 -13.86 9.81 1.15
N LYS A 72 -15.09 9.94 0.63
CA LYS A 72 -15.33 10.23 -0.79
C LYS A 72 -14.68 11.54 -1.24
N ASN A 73 -14.83 12.61 -0.46
CA ASN A 73 -14.24 13.92 -0.77
C ASN A 73 -12.71 13.85 -0.80
N VAL A 74 -12.10 13.22 0.20
CA VAL A 74 -10.65 13.02 0.27
C VAL A 74 -10.15 12.24 -0.95
N LEU A 75 -10.76 11.10 -1.27
CA LEU A 75 -10.36 10.26 -2.39
C LEU A 75 -10.54 10.97 -3.73
N GLN A 76 -11.66 11.68 -3.92
CA GLN A 76 -11.92 12.47 -5.12
C GLN A 76 -10.86 13.55 -5.31
N ARG A 77 -10.52 14.29 -4.24
CA ARG A 77 -9.51 15.35 -4.31
C ARG A 77 -8.13 14.78 -4.61
N LEU A 78 -7.77 13.66 -3.98
CA LEU A 78 -6.51 12.97 -4.26
C LEU A 78 -6.41 12.56 -5.74
N GLN A 79 -7.46 11.95 -6.28
CA GLN A 79 -7.52 11.53 -7.69
C GLN A 79 -7.43 12.72 -8.66
N GLN A 80 -8.13 13.83 -8.36
CA GLN A 80 -8.05 15.04 -9.16
C GLN A 80 -6.62 15.60 -9.20
N LEU A 81 -5.96 15.71 -8.05
CA LEU A 81 -4.59 16.23 -7.98
C LEU A 81 -3.60 15.32 -8.69
N LYS A 82 -3.72 14.00 -8.53
CA LYS A 82 -2.90 13.03 -9.27
C LYS A 82 -3.05 13.20 -10.78
N PHE A 83 -4.29 13.29 -11.26
CA PHE A 83 -4.57 13.50 -12.68
C PHE A 83 -3.97 14.81 -13.22
N THR A 84 -4.07 15.90 -12.45
CA THR A 84 -3.46 17.18 -12.83
C THR A 84 -1.95 17.07 -12.96
N VAL A 85 -1.30 16.40 -12.01
CA VAL A 85 0.16 16.26 -11.96
C VAL A 85 0.70 15.38 -13.08
N ASP A 86 -0.01 14.30 -13.40
CA ASP A 86 0.33 13.43 -14.52
C ASP A 86 0.25 14.18 -15.86
N ARG A 87 -0.63 15.18 -15.96
CA ARG A 87 -0.85 15.98 -17.17
C ARG A 87 0.13 17.16 -17.30
N GLU A 88 0.48 17.80 -16.20
CA GLU A 88 1.25 19.06 -16.16
C GLU A 88 2.74 18.85 -15.92
N GLN A 89 3.32 17.81 -16.53
CA GLN A 89 4.76 17.53 -16.47
C GLN A 89 5.62 18.54 -17.29
N ASP A 90 5.31 19.84 -17.22
CA ASP A 90 6.24 20.89 -17.63
C ASP A 90 7.30 21.05 -16.54
N LEU A 91 8.27 20.15 -16.57
CA LEU A 91 9.30 19.98 -15.55
C LEU A 91 10.40 21.03 -15.71
N SER A 92 10.09 22.27 -15.39
CA SER A 92 11.13 23.25 -15.05
C SER A 92 11.79 22.78 -13.76
N ILE A 93 13.07 22.42 -13.83
CA ILE A 93 13.85 22.02 -12.66
C ILE A 93 13.94 23.23 -11.74
N LEU A 94 13.20 23.21 -10.63
CA LEU A 94 13.40 24.16 -9.54
C LEU A 94 14.69 23.76 -8.81
N ASP A 95 15.66 24.67 -8.75
CA ASP A 95 16.92 24.50 -8.02
C ASP A 95 16.71 24.70 -6.51
N LEU A 96 15.85 23.86 -5.94
CA LEU A 96 15.57 23.80 -4.51
C LEU A 96 16.43 22.71 -3.87
N PRO A 97 17.11 22.99 -2.75
CA PRO A 97 17.99 22.04 -2.10
C PRO A 97 17.21 20.83 -1.58
N VAL A 98 17.57 19.63 -2.02
CA VAL A 98 17.03 18.37 -1.49
C VAL A 98 17.73 18.05 -0.17
N PRO A 99 17.00 17.96 0.97
CA PRO A 99 17.59 17.56 2.24
C PRO A 99 18.26 16.18 2.13
N LYS A 100 19.46 16.02 2.69
CA LYS A 100 20.26 14.79 2.52
C LYS A 100 20.17 13.86 3.71
N THR A 101 19.83 14.39 4.88
CA THR A 101 19.72 13.60 6.11
C THR A 101 18.29 13.63 6.66
N PRO A 102 17.86 12.59 7.38
CA PRO A 102 16.55 12.57 8.04
C PRO A 102 16.33 13.76 8.97
N GLN A 103 17.38 14.24 9.65
CA GLN A 103 17.29 15.39 10.56
C GLN A 103 17.11 16.70 9.80
N GLU A 104 17.84 16.91 8.69
CA GLU A 104 17.64 18.07 7.82
C GLU A 104 16.23 18.08 7.24
N LEU A 105 15.77 16.93 6.77
CA LEU A 105 14.41 16.78 6.26
C LEU A 105 13.37 17.09 7.33
N ARG A 106 13.56 16.57 8.55
CA ARG A 106 12.67 16.86 9.68
C ARG A 106 12.56 18.36 9.91
N ASN A 107 13.71 19.04 10.06
CA ASN A 107 13.73 20.48 10.28
C ASN A 107 13.03 21.19 9.11
N TYR A 108 13.34 20.80 7.88
CA TYR A 108 12.73 21.38 6.69
C TYR A 108 11.20 21.22 6.67
N VAL A 109 10.69 20.04 6.98
CA VAL A 109 9.24 19.71 7.02
C VAL A 109 8.50 20.52 8.08
N PHE A 110 9.11 20.77 9.24
CA PHE A 110 8.46 21.53 10.31
C PHE A 110 8.64 23.05 10.16
N GLU A 111 9.66 23.51 9.45
CA GLU A 111 9.96 24.94 9.28
C GLU A 111 9.41 25.53 7.97
N ASN A 112 9.13 24.70 6.96
CA ASN A 112 8.75 25.15 5.62
C ASN A 112 7.51 24.40 5.11
N PRO A 113 6.66 25.06 4.30
CA PRO A 113 5.61 24.37 3.57
C PRO A 113 6.20 23.39 2.55
N PRO A 114 5.43 22.37 2.11
CA PRO A 114 5.89 21.46 1.08
C PRO A 114 6.21 22.22 -0.23
N PRO A 115 7.33 21.89 -0.89
CA PRO A 115 7.64 22.43 -2.21
C PRO A 115 6.53 22.14 -3.24
N PRO A 116 6.50 22.89 -4.35
CA PRO A 116 5.63 22.60 -5.47
C PRO A 116 5.76 21.15 -5.93
N LEU A 117 4.64 20.56 -6.32
CA LEU A 117 4.57 19.15 -6.69
C LEU A 117 5.51 18.74 -7.84
N PRO A 118 5.78 19.59 -8.87
CA PRO A 118 6.79 19.29 -9.88
C PRO A 118 8.19 19.02 -9.29
N TRP A 119 8.56 19.71 -8.20
CA TRP A 119 9.82 19.46 -7.51
C TRP A 119 9.86 18.07 -6.87
N PHE A 120 8.77 17.59 -6.27
CA PHE A 120 8.70 16.22 -5.74
C PHE A 120 8.79 15.14 -6.83
N VAL A 121 8.31 15.45 -8.04
CA VAL A 121 8.36 14.51 -9.17
C VAL A 121 9.79 14.37 -9.70
N VAL A 122 10.53 15.48 -9.80
CA VAL A 122 11.87 15.52 -10.41
C VAL A 122 12.99 15.34 -9.40
N GLY A 123 12.89 16.00 -8.25
CA GLY A 123 13.95 16.13 -7.26
C GLY A 123 14.06 14.95 -6.29
N ILE A 124 13.00 14.14 -6.17
CA ILE A 124 12.94 13.03 -5.21
C ILE A 124 12.68 11.72 -5.95
N SER A 125 13.60 10.78 -5.78
CA SER A 125 13.47 9.42 -6.31
C SER A 125 12.39 8.62 -5.58
N ARG A 126 11.83 7.60 -6.24
CA ARG A 126 10.78 6.74 -5.64
C ARG A 126 11.20 6.15 -4.29
N SER A 127 12.43 5.65 -4.16
CA SER A 127 12.93 5.10 -2.88
C SER A 127 12.94 6.14 -1.77
N GLN A 128 13.39 7.37 -2.08
CA GLN A 128 13.39 8.47 -1.11
C GLN A 128 11.96 8.86 -0.69
N VAL A 129 10.98 8.82 -1.59
CA VAL A 129 9.57 9.05 -1.22
C VAL A 129 9.13 8.06 -0.14
N PHE A 130 9.46 6.78 -0.26
CA PHE A 130 9.12 5.79 0.76
C PHE A 130 9.94 5.94 2.06
N GLU A 131 11.20 6.36 1.98
CA GLU A 131 11.98 6.74 3.17
C GLU A 131 11.29 7.89 3.93
N ILE A 132 10.79 8.91 3.21
CA ILE A 132 10.03 10.02 3.77
C ILE A 132 8.74 9.53 4.45
N VAL A 133 7.98 8.62 3.81
CA VAL A 133 6.79 7.99 4.43
C VAL A 133 7.14 7.26 5.72
N GLY A 134 8.28 6.55 5.75
CA GLY A 134 8.80 5.91 6.95
C GLY A 134 9.01 6.93 8.07
N LEU A 135 9.65 8.06 7.77
CA LEU A 135 9.87 9.14 8.74
C LEU A 135 8.57 9.79 9.21
N PHE A 136 7.58 9.99 8.31
CA PHE A 136 6.25 10.46 8.71
C PHE A 136 5.58 9.53 9.70
N THR A 137 5.78 8.21 9.59
CA THR A 137 5.25 7.25 10.56
C THR A 137 5.83 7.48 11.96
N GLU A 138 7.10 7.87 12.05
CA GLU A 138 7.76 8.19 13.32
C GLU A 138 7.35 9.56 13.89
N TRP A 139 7.06 10.53 13.01
CA TRP A 139 6.73 11.91 13.41
C TRP A 139 5.25 12.13 13.65
N LEU A 140 4.38 11.23 13.15
CA LEU A 140 2.95 11.27 13.38
C LEU A 140 2.64 11.08 14.86
N SER A 141 1.86 12.01 15.42
CA SER A 141 1.50 12.03 16.83
C SER A 141 0.06 12.52 17.06
N ALA A 142 -0.44 12.37 18.29
CA ALA A 142 -1.75 12.87 18.71
C ALA A 142 -1.88 14.41 18.66
N THR A 143 -0.76 15.12 18.49
CA THR A 143 -0.67 16.57 18.35
C THR A 143 0.02 16.94 17.04
N SER A 144 -0.27 16.17 15.98
CA SER A 144 0.35 16.39 14.66
C SER A 144 0.07 17.81 14.17
N ASP A 145 1.13 18.44 13.67
CA ASP A 145 1.11 19.79 13.13
C ASP A 145 0.40 19.85 11.78
N ASP A 146 -0.26 20.98 11.49
CA ASP A 146 -0.97 21.18 10.22
C ASP A 146 -0.03 21.10 9.03
N ASN A 147 1.19 21.61 9.16
CA ASN A 147 2.19 21.57 8.09
C ASN A 147 2.56 20.12 7.74
N LEU A 148 2.75 19.28 8.77
CA LEU A 148 3.00 17.84 8.56
C LEU A 148 1.85 17.18 7.78
N SER A 149 0.60 17.60 8.01
CA SER A 149 -0.57 17.13 7.25
C SER A 149 -0.44 17.45 5.76
N VAL A 150 -0.07 18.69 5.42
CA VAL A 150 0.12 19.12 4.02
C VAL A 150 1.28 18.38 3.36
N TRP A 151 2.35 18.13 4.10
CA TRP A 151 3.49 17.32 3.63
C TRP A 151 3.08 15.88 3.34
N ILE A 152 2.37 15.22 4.25
CA ILE A 152 1.86 13.86 4.06
C ILE A 152 0.93 13.81 2.83
N TRP A 153 0.02 14.78 2.72
CA TRP A 153 -0.87 14.89 1.57
C TRP A 153 -0.10 15.00 0.25
N THR A 154 0.90 15.87 0.19
CA THR A 154 1.73 16.09 -1.00
C THR A 154 2.46 14.82 -1.41
N VAL A 155 3.02 14.08 -0.44
CA VAL A 155 3.64 12.78 -0.68
C VAL A 155 2.63 11.75 -1.17
N PHE A 156 1.41 11.71 -0.63
CA PHE A 156 0.35 10.84 -1.18
C PHE A 156 -0.01 11.17 -2.62
N VAL A 157 -0.03 12.45 -3.02
CA VAL A 157 -0.24 12.80 -4.43
C VAL A 157 0.91 12.29 -5.30
N ARG A 158 2.16 12.36 -4.83
CA ARG A 158 3.34 11.86 -5.56
C ARG A 158 3.42 10.34 -5.68
N LEU A 159 2.88 9.58 -4.73
CA LEU A 159 3.00 8.13 -4.69
C LEU A 159 2.21 7.42 -5.80
N ASP A 160 2.82 6.44 -6.45
CA ASP A 160 2.15 5.68 -7.52
C ASP A 160 1.10 4.72 -6.94
N ARG A 161 0.07 4.39 -7.74
CA ARG A 161 -0.93 3.40 -7.34
C ARG A 161 -0.36 1.98 -7.30
N GLU A 162 0.53 1.67 -8.23
CA GLU A 162 1.18 0.36 -8.33
C GLU A 162 2.42 0.35 -7.45
N MET A 163 2.36 -0.41 -6.37
CA MET A 163 3.41 -0.51 -5.36
C MET A 163 3.85 -1.96 -5.17
N GLU A 164 5.13 -2.13 -4.89
CA GLU A 164 5.71 -3.40 -4.49
C GLU A 164 5.27 -3.77 -3.05
N ALA A 165 5.44 -5.04 -2.67
CA ALA A 165 4.98 -5.52 -1.36
C ALA A 165 5.68 -4.83 -0.17
N ASN A 166 6.97 -4.53 -0.31
CA ASN A 166 7.77 -3.76 0.66
C ASN A 166 7.26 -2.31 0.78
N GLU A 167 6.99 -1.64 -0.34
CA GLU A 167 6.45 -0.28 -0.38
C GLU A 167 5.06 -0.21 0.25
N MET A 168 4.20 -1.18 -0.06
CA MET A 168 2.88 -1.31 0.56
C MET A 168 2.98 -1.51 2.07
N ALA A 169 3.97 -2.27 2.56
CA ALA A 169 4.18 -2.46 3.99
C ALA A 169 4.54 -1.14 4.71
N VAL A 170 5.31 -0.25 4.08
CA VAL A 170 5.64 1.07 4.63
C VAL A 170 4.40 1.94 4.74
N ILE A 171 3.60 2.04 3.66
CA ILE A 171 2.36 2.81 3.62
C ILE A 171 1.33 2.29 4.62
N ARG A 172 1.23 0.96 4.73
CA ARG A 172 0.38 0.30 5.73
C ARG A 172 0.85 0.58 7.16
N GLY A 173 2.16 0.68 7.40
CA GLY A 173 2.72 1.09 8.69
C GLY A 173 2.23 2.48 9.11
N LEU A 174 2.27 3.45 8.20
CA LEU A 174 1.72 4.78 8.41
C LEU A 174 0.21 4.73 8.72
N GLY A 175 -0.56 3.97 7.93
CA GLY A 175 -2.00 3.78 8.15
C GLY A 175 -2.34 3.16 9.52
N LYS A 176 -1.59 2.14 9.94
CA LYS A 176 -1.75 1.51 11.27
C LYS A 176 -1.46 2.49 12.40
N LYS A 177 -0.36 3.25 12.28
CA LYS A 177 -0.01 4.26 13.29
C LYS A 177 -1.09 5.33 13.40
N ALA A 178 -1.62 5.79 12.27
CA ALA A 178 -2.71 6.75 12.24
C ALA A 178 -4.00 6.20 12.88
N ALA A 179 -4.38 4.96 12.57
CA ALA A 179 -5.53 4.28 13.17
C ALA A 179 -5.39 4.13 14.69
N GLN A 180 -4.21 3.75 15.18
CA GLN A 180 -3.92 3.66 16.62
C GLN A 180 -4.09 5.00 17.31
N LEU A 181 -3.49 6.07 16.77
CA LEU A 181 -3.61 7.41 17.33
C LEU A 181 -5.05 7.93 17.29
N LEU A 182 -5.83 7.57 16.27
CA LEU A 182 -7.23 8.00 16.13
C LEU A 182 -8.12 7.50 17.28
N ASN A 183 -7.77 6.36 17.87
CA ASN A 183 -8.44 5.78 19.04
C ASN A 183 -8.05 6.47 20.36
N GLU A 184 -6.91 7.17 20.39
CA GLU A 184 -6.42 7.91 21.56
C GLU A 184 -6.86 9.38 21.56
N VAL A 185 -7.32 9.88 20.41
CA VAL A 185 -7.53 11.30 20.16
C VAL A 185 -9.02 11.67 20.19
N ASP A 186 -9.35 12.66 21.02
CA ASP A 186 -10.70 13.22 21.13
C ASP A 186 -11.23 13.80 19.81
N GLN A 187 -12.55 13.84 19.65
CA GLN A 187 -13.20 14.37 18.44
C GLN A 187 -12.86 15.83 18.13
N SER A 188 -12.57 16.64 19.15
CA SER A 188 -12.24 18.07 19.00
C SER A 188 -10.77 18.34 18.66
N ASN A 189 -9.93 17.31 18.61
CA ASN A 189 -8.49 17.51 18.39
C ASN A 189 -8.21 17.77 16.90
N PRO A 190 -7.47 18.83 16.55
CA PRO A 190 -7.17 19.18 15.16
C PRO A 190 -6.39 18.08 14.41
N ALA A 191 -5.52 17.33 15.10
CA ALA A 191 -4.73 16.25 14.49
C ALA A 191 -5.62 15.14 13.90
N ARG A 192 -6.85 15.02 14.40
CA ARG A 192 -7.83 14.02 13.96
C ARG A 192 -8.11 14.08 12.46
N PHE A 193 -8.14 15.27 11.87
CA PHE A 193 -8.30 15.44 10.42
C PHE A 193 -7.17 14.72 9.66
N THR A 194 -5.92 14.96 10.06
CA THR A 194 -4.73 14.35 9.46
C THR A 194 -4.74 12.83 9.61
N LEU A 195 -5.08 12.33 10.81
CA LEU A 195 -5.15 10.90 11.08
C LEU A 195 -6.24 10.22 10.23
N ASN A 196 -7.44 10.81 10.16
CA ASN A 196 -8.54 10.33 9.33
C ASN A 196 -8.18 10.35 7.84
N MET A 197 -7.56 11.43 7.36
CA MET A 197 -7.09 11.53 5.98
C MET A 197 -6.10 10.41 5.63
N VAL A 198 -5.11 10.16 6.50
CA VAL A 198 -4.14 9.07 6.31
C VAL A 198 -4.84 7.71 6.25
N VAL A 199 -5.70 7.40 7.22
CA VAL A 199 -6.41 6.12 7.26
C VAL A 199 -7.26 5.94 6.00
N VAL A 200 -8.03 6.96 5.59
CA VAL A 200 -8.88 6.90 4.40
C VAL A 200 -8.06 6.62 3.15
N VAL A 201 -6.96 7.34 2.94
CA VAL A 201 -6.11 7.15 1.78
C VAL A 201 -5.51 5.74 1.79
N VAL A 202 -4.95 5.30 2.91
CA VAL A 202 -4.34 3.97 3.00
C VAL A 202 -5.36 2.84 2.82
N ALA A 203 -6.53 2.94 3.45
CA ALA A 203 -7.55 1.90 3.40
C ALA A 203 -8.22 1.81 2.02
N TYR A 204 -8.69 2.94 1.48
CA TYR A 204 -9.51 2.93 0.27
C TYR A 204 -8.71 3.11 -1.01
N TYR A 205 -7.71 4.01 -1.04
CA TYR A 205 -6.94 4.25 -2.27
C TYR A 205 -5.92 3.13 -2.52
N TYR A 206 -5.24 2.66 -1.47
CA TYR A 206 -4.25 1.57 -1.55
C TYR A 206 -4.80 0.18 -1.16
N GLY A 207 -6.11 0.08 -0.92
CA GLY A 207 -6.81 -1.20 -0.74
C GLY A 207 -6.55 -1.91 0.59
N GLN A 208 -6.03 -1.22 1.61
CA GLN A 208 -5.78 -1.77 2.95
C GLN A 208 -7.03 -1.70 3.84
N LEU A 209 -8.15 -2.27 3.37
CA LEU A 209 -9.46 -2.14 4.01
C LEU A 209 -9.54 -2.74 5.42
N ASP A 210 -8.66 -3.68 5.73
CA ASP A 210 -8.60 -4.29 7.06
C ASP A 210 -8.18 -3.30 8.16
N LEU A 211 -7.56 -2.16 7.81
CA LEU A 211 -7.31 -1.07 8.76
C LEU A 211 -8.59 -0.47 9.35
N LEU A 212 -9.72 -0.61 8.65
CA LEU A 212 -11.00 -0.08 9.10
C LEU A 212 -11.66 -0.97 10.15
N ALA A 213 -11.18 -2.21 10.34
CA ALA A 213 -11.75 -3.13 11.33
C ALA A 213 -11.50 -2.66 12.77
N ASP A 214 -10.41 -1.92 13.00
CA ASP A 214 -10.00 -1.43 14.32
C ASP A 214 -10.54 -0.03 14.65
N ILE A 215 -11.36 0.55 13.76
CA ILE A 215 -11.84 1.94 13.85
C ILE A 215 -13.37 1.94 13.89
N SER A 216 -13.94 2.64 14.86
CA SER A 216 -15.39 2.80 14.92
C SER A 216 -15.88 3.62 13.71
N PRO A 217 -16.99 3.24 13.03
CA PRO A 217 -17.51 3.99 11.90
C PRO A 217 -17.73 5.49 12.21
N ASP A 218 -18.19 5.79 13.42
CA ASP A 218 -18.44 7.16 13.90
C ASP A 218 -17.14 7.99 14.00
N GLN A 219 -15.98 7.34 14.06
CA GLN A 219 -14.70 8.04 14.10
C GLN A 219 -14.30 8.57 12.72
N LEU A 220 -14.71 7.90 11.64
CA LEU A 220 -14.39 8.26 10.27
C LEU A 220 -15.39 9.26 9.66
N ASP A 221 -16.51 9.47 10.33
CA ASP A 221 -17.47 10.50 9.98
C ASP A 221 -17.13 11.78 10.74
N MET A 222 -16.40 12.67 10.07
CA MET A 222 -16.26 14.03 10.59
C MET A 222 -17.62 14.71 10.43
N PRO A 223 -18.18 15.31 11.48
CA PRO A 223 -19.43 16.07 11.34
C PRO A 223 -19.19 17.07 10.21
N ALA A 224 -20.04 17.00 9.18
CA ALA A 224 -20.08 18.06 8.19
C ALA A 224 -20.30 19.32 8.99
N ASP A 225 -19.28 20.19 9.02
CA ASP A 225 -19.33 21.42 9.79
C ASP A 225 -20.55 22.22 9.33
N GLU A 226 -21.65 22.12 10.08
CA GLU A 226 -22.90 22.83 9.81
C GLU A 226 -22.73 24.35 10.07
N GLY A 227 -21.52 24.80 10.43
CA GLY A 227 -21.21 26.19 10.77
C GLY A 227 -20.08 26.80 9.95
N GLY A 228 -20.19 26.86 8.62
CA GLY A 228 -19.03 27.30 7.83
C GLY A 228 -19.24 27.85 6.42
N GLU A 229 -20.35 28.54 6.11
CA GLU A 229 -20.57 29.23 4.83
C GLU A 229 -19.57 30.40 4.53
N LYS A 230 -18.45 30.48 5.26
CA LYS A 230 -17.39 31.50 5.13
C LYS A 230 -15.99 30.95 4.84
N GLY A 231 -15.81 29.64 4.67
CA GLY A 231 -14.48 29.01 4.55
C GLY A 231 -13.92 28.84 3.13
N ASN A 232 -14.62 29.28 2.09
CA ASN A 232 -14.23 29.02 0.70
C ASN A 232 -13.12 29.97 0.15
N GLU A 233 -12.49 30.79 1.00
CA GLU A 233 -11.46 31.76 0.58
C GLU A 233 -10.01 31.33 0.85
N ILE A 234 -9.72 30.23 1.57
CA ILE A 234 -8.33 29.94 2.01
C ILE A 234 -7.64 28.79 1.26
N MET A 235 -8.28 28.14 0.29
CA MET A 235 -7.58 27.22 -0.64
C MET A 235 -7.70 27.64 -2.12
N GLY A 236 -8.03 28.92 -2.35
CA GLY A 236 -8.17 29.53 -3.67
C GLY A 236 -7.01 30.43 -4.09
N GLU A 237 -5.93 30.55 -3.30
CA GLU A 237 -4.72 31.23 -3.77
C GLU A 237 -3.99 30.33 -4.77
N THR A 238 -4.34 30.55 -6.04
CA THR A 238 -3.42 30.66 -7.18
C THR A 238 -2.05 30.03 -6.94
N PHE A 239 -1.96 28.73 -7.22
CA PHE A 239 -0.78 28.21 -7.90
C PHE A 239 -0.81 28.79 -9.32
N GLU A 240 -0.26 30.00 -9.50
CA GLU A 240 0.23 30.43 -10.80
C GLU A 240 1.58 29.75 -11.06
N PRO A 241 1.85 29.32 -12.31
CA PRO A 241 3.09 28.65 -12.70
C PRO A 241 4.33 29.57 -12.62
#